data_AF-A0A519LLU9-F1
#
_entry.id   AF-A0A519LLU9-F1
#
_cell.length_a   1.000
_cell.length_b   1.000
_cell.length_c   1.000
_cell.angle_alpha   90.00
_cell.angle_beta   90.00
_cell.angle_gamma   90.00
#
_symmetry.space_group_name_H-M   'P 1'
#
loop_
_entity.id
_entity.type
_entity.pdbx_description
1 polymer ?
#
loop_
_entity_poly.entity_id
_entity_poly.type
_entity_poly.pdbx_seq_one_letter_code
_entity_poly.pdbx_strand_id
1 'polypeptide(L)'
;MPKPAAPASPPCAPTFFATAAAFRQWLQTHAAQSAELLVGFHKVGTGRPCMTWSESVDEALCFGWIDGVRRRIDEHTYSIRFTPRKPSSIWSAVNIAKMEQLQAAGRMMPAGLAAFSHRKAGKSAIYSHEQAAAAELPAPQLR
;
A
#
# COMPACT_ATOMS: atom_id res chain seq x y z
N MET A 1 27.80 -7.22 -10.75
CA MET A 1 27.08 -8.50 -10.56
C MET A 1 25.60 -8.19 -10.40
N PRO A 2 24.69 -8.81 -11.16
CA PRO A 2 23.26 -8.59 -10.98
C PRO A 2 22.81 -9.22 -9.65
N LYS A 3 21.98 -8.50 -8.91
CA LYS A 3 21.34 -8.97 -7.68
C LYS A 3 20.54 -10.24 -8.02
N PRO A 4 20.66 -11.35 -7.25
CA PRO A 4 19.86 -12.53 -7.51
C PRO A 4 18.38 -12.15 -7.48
N ALA A 5 17.68 -12.45 -8.57
CA ALA A 5 16.23 -12.32 -8.63
C ALA A 5 15.67 -13.26 -7.55
N ALA A 6 14.86 -12.71 -6.64
CA ALA A 6 14.10 -13.55 -5.72
C ALA A 6 13.27 -14.54 -6.55
N PRO A 7 13.16 -15.82 -6.15
CA PRO A 7 12.37 -16.79 -6.87
C PRO A 7 10.94 -16.25 -7.03
N ALA A 8 10.43 -16.26 -8.26
CA ALA A 8 9.05 -15.90 -8.53
C ALA A 8 8.16 -16.89 -7.77
N SER A 9 7.49 -16.40 -6.73
CA SER A 9 6.48 -17.17 -6.01
C SER A 9 5.35 -17.53 -6.99
N PRO A 10 4.72 -18.71 -6.88
CA PRO A 10 3.54 -19.03 -7.69
C PRO A 10 2.52 -17.89 -7.58
N PRO A 11 1.68 -17.62 -8.61
CA PRO A 11 0.72 -16.53 -8.56
C PRO A 11 -0.21 -16.75 -7.37
N CYS A 12 0.10 -16.08 -6.26
CA CYS A 12 -0.68 -16.15 -5.04
C CYS A 12 -2.02 -15.49 -5.35
N ALA A 13 -3.12 -16.23 -5.22
CA ALA A 13 -4.45 -15.69 -5.47
C ALA A 13 -4.67 -14.43 -4.61
N PRO A 14 -5.28 -13.35 -5.16
CA PRO A 14 -5.54 -12.15 -4.38
C PRO A 14 -6.42 -12.45 -3.16
N THR A 15 -6.02 -11.96 -1.99
CA THR A 15 -6.84 -12.00 -0.77
C THR A 15 -7.66 -10.72 -0.67
N PHE A 16 -8.97 -10.85 -0.45
CA PHE A 16 -9.89 -9.71 -0.35
C PHE A 16 -10.23 -9.42 1.11
N PHE A 17 -10.23 -8.15 1.50
CA PHE A 17 -10.58 -7.72 2.85
C PHE A 17 -11.77 -6.75 2.79
N ALA A 18 -12.83 -7.07 3.55
CA ALA A 18 -14.02 -6.24 3.63
C ALA A 18 -13.77 -4.90 4.34
N THR A 19 -12.79 -4.85 5.26
CA THR A 19 -12.49 -3.68 6.10
C THR A 19 -10.98 -3.52 6.33
N ALA A 20 -10.57 -2.30 6.67
CA ALA A 20 -9.19 -2.01 7.08
C ALA A 20 -8.78 -2.84 8.31
N ALA A 21 -9.70 -3.04 9.26
CA ALA A 21 -9.46 -3.84 10.46
C ALA A 21 -9.14 -5.31 10.13
N ALA A 22 -9.83 -5.91 9.16
CA ALA A 22 -9.54 -7.28 8.73
C ALA A 22 -8.14 -7.38 8.09
N PHE A 23 -7.76 -6.38 7.29
CA PHE A 23 -6.40 -6.33 6.74
C PHE A 23 -5.34 -6.11 7.82
N ARG A 24 -5.61 -5.25 8.81
CA ARG A 24 -4.74 -5.05 9.98
C ARG A 24 -4.53 -6.34 10.75
N GLN A 25 -5.57 -7.13 11.01
CA GLN A 25 -5.46 -8.42 11.69
C GLN A 25 -4.58 -9.41 10.92
N TRP A 26 -4.71 -9.42 9.60
CA TRP A 26 -3.82 -10.23 8.76
C TRP A 26 -2.36 -9.78 8.91
N LEU A 27 -2.09 -8.48 8.84
CA LEU A 27 -0.75 -7.93 9.02
C LEU A 27 -0.17 -8.24 10.41
N GLN A 28 -0.96 -8.11 11.47
CA GLN A 28 -0.53 -8.46 12.83
C GLN A 28 -0.03 -9.89 12.94
N THR A 29 -0.69 -10.81 12.23
CA THR A 29 -0.38 -12.24 12.31
C THR A 29 0.76 -12.63 11.36
N HIS A 30 0.82 -12.04 10.17
CA HIS A 30 1.65 -12.57 9.07
C HIS A 30 2.76 -11.63 8.60
N ALA A 31 2.74 -10.33 8.94
CA ALA A 31 3.64 -9.35 8.35
C ALA A 31 5.14 -9.61 8.63
N ALA A 32 5.47 -10.26 9.74
CA ALA A 32 6.85 -10.59 10.09
C ALA A 32 7.40 -11.81 9.31
N GLN A 33 6.52 -12.67 8.79
CA GLN A 33 6.87 -13.95 8.17
C GLN A 33 6.62 -13.96 6.65
N SER A 34 5.84 -13.00 6.15
CA SER A 34 5.44 -12.94 4.74
C SER A 34 6.35 -12.02 3.93
N ALA A 35 6.78 -12.50 2.76
CA ALA A 35 7.57 -11.68 1.83
C ALA A 35 6.71 -10.72 0.99
N GLU A 36 5.44 -11.08 0.77
CA GLU A 36 4.47 -10.27 0.05
C GLU A 36 3.04 -10.74 0.35
N LEU A 37 2.08 -9.92 -0.06
CA LEU A 37 0.67 -10.26 -0.13
C LEU A 37 0.06 -9.63 -1.39
N LEU A 38 -0.68 -10.41 -2.17
CA LEU A 38 -1.52 -9.85 -3.23
C LEU A 38 -2.89 -9.55 -2.64
N VAL A 39 -3.26 -8.27 -2.57
CA VAL A 39 -4.54 -7.82 -2.02
C VAL A 39 -5.49 -7.53 -3.17
N GLY A 40 -6.68 -8.13 -3.13
CA GLY A 40 -7.78 -7.89 -4.05
C GLY A 40 -8.71 -6.78 -3.55
N PHE A 41 -9.23 -5.99 -4.48
CA PHE A 41 -10.14 -4.89 -4.24
C PHE A 41 -11.34 -4.97 -5.20
N HIS A 42 -12.53 -4.67 -4.67
CA HIS A 42 -13.73 -4.46 -5.46
C HIS A 42 -13.81 -3.01 -5.92
N LYS A 43 -14.17 -2.78 -7.19
CA LYS A 43 -14.37 -1.43 -7.73
C LYS A 43 -15.61 -0.77 -7.10
N VAL A 44 -15.53 0.56 -6.97
CA VAL A 44 -16.67 1.41 -6.59
C VAL A 44 -17.81 1.17 -7.59
N GLY A 45 -18.98 0.78 -7.10
CA GLY A 45 -20.15 0.42 -7.92
C GLY A 45 -20.54 -1.06 -7.89
N THR A 46 -19.71 -1.94 -7.35
CA THR A 46 -20.03 -3.38 -7.21
C THR A 46 -20.95 -3.69 -6.01
N GLY A 47 -21.14 -2.73 -5.10
CA GLY A 47 -21.91 -2.92 -3.86
C GLY A 47 -21.25 -3.85 -2.83
N ARG A 48 -20.06 -4.39 -3.11
CA ARG A 48 -19.36 -5.32 -2.23
C ARG A 48 -18.54 -4.56 -1.17
N PRO A 49 -18.61 -4.95 0.12
CA PRO A 49 -17.74 -4.39 1.15
C PRO A 49 -16.27 -4.59 0.78
N CYS A 50 -15.51 -3.51 0.81
CA CYS A 50 -14.09 -3.51 0.50
C CYS A 50 -13.45 -2.30 1.17
N MET A 51 -12.28 -2.51 1.80
CA MET A 51 -11.47 -1.37 2.23
C MET A 51 -11.05 -0.53 1.03
N THR A 52 -10.95 0.78 1.24
CA THR A 52 -10.39 1.69 0.25
C THR A 52 -8.89 1.47 0.10
N TRP A 53 -8.34 1.92 -1.04
CA TRP A 53 -6.89 1.93 -1.23
C TRP A 53 -6.19 2.75 -0.14
N SER A 54 -6.72 3.93 0.22
CA SER A 54 -6.12 4.79 1.25
C SER A 54 -6.04 4.07 2.60
N GLU A 55 -7.10 3.40 3.03
CA GLU A 55 -7.10 2.61 4.26
C GLU A 55 -6.10 1.46 4.21
N SER A 56 -5.98 0.78 3.07
CA SER A 56 -4.99 -0.28 2.91
C SER A 56 -3.54 0.23 3.00
N VAL A 57 -3.27 1.43 2.49
CA VAL A 57 -1.95 2.08 2.63
C VAL A 57 -1.71 2.46 4.09
N ASP A 58 -2.70 3.02 4.78
CA ASP A 58 -2.57 3.39 6.19
C ASP A 58 -2.21 2.18 7.07
N GLU A 59 -2.90 1.07 6.87
CA GLU A 59 -2.58 -0.17 7.58
C GLU A 59 -1.22 -0.72 7.18
N ALA A 60 -0.88 -0.77 5.88
CA ALA A 60 0.44 -1.22 5.45
C ALA A 60 1.59 -0.40 6.07
N LEU A 61 1.45 0.93 6.12
CA LEU A 61 2.42 1.82 6.74
C LEU A 61 2.64 1.51 8.22
N CYS A 62 1.57 1.21 8.97
CA CYS A 62 1.66 0.84 10.38
C CYS A 62 2.62 -0.34 10.62
N PHE A 63 2.73 -1.27 9.67
CA PHE A 63 3.57 -2.47 9.76
C PHE A 63 4.88 -2.35 8.97
N GLY A 64 5.16 -1.20 8.36
CA GLY A 64 6.38 -1.00 7.57
C GLY A 64 6.31 -1.62 6.16
N TRP A 65 5.10 -1.79 5.64
CA TRP A 65 4.83 -2.30 4.29
C TRP A 65 4.55 -1.16 3.30
N ILE A 66 4.56 -1.49 2.00
CA ILE A 66 4.26 -0.57 0.90
C ILE A 66 3.44 -1.30 -0.17
N ASP A 67 2.56 -0.55 -0.83
CA ASP A 67 1.83 -0.97 -2.00
C ASP A 67 2.65 -0.85 -3.31
N GLY A 68 2.35 -1.73 -4.25
CA GLY A 68 2.92 -1.74 -5.58
C GLY A 68 1.95 -1.21 -6.64
N VAL A 69 2.22 -1.57 -7.90
CA VAL A 69 1.37 -1.17 -9.02
C VAL A 69 0.03 -1.92 -8.99
N ARG A 70 -1.06 -1.19 -9.14
CA ARG A 70 -2.41 -1.72 -9.34
C ARG A 70 -2.51 -2.51 -10.64
N ARG A 71 -3.08 -3.72 -10.57
CA ARG A 71 -3.32 -4.60 -11.72
C ARG A 71 -4.79 -4.95 -11.82
N ARG A 72 -5.39 -4.79 -13.00
CA ARG A 72 -6.77 -5.23 -13.24
C ARG A 72 -6.82 -6.76 -13.19
N ILE A 73 -7.84 -7.31 -12.52
CA ILE A 73 -8.15 -8.75 -12.58
C ILE A 73 -9.29 -8.94 -13.59
N ASP A 74 -10.40 -8.24 -13.38
CA ASP A 74 -11.59 -8.32 -14.24
C ASP A 74 -12.32 -6.96 -14.32
N GLU A 75 -13.58 -6.97 -14.77
CA GLU A 75 -14.43 -5.78 -14.86
C GLU A 75 -14.73 -5.13 -13.50
N HIS A 76 -14.82 -5.90 -12.43
CA HIS A 76 -15.28 -5.49 -11.11
C HIS A 76 -14.17 -5.51 -10.06
N THR A 77 -13.02 -6.11 -10.35
CA THR A 77 -11.94 -6.29 -9.38
C THR A 77 -10.56 -5.92 -9.93
N TYR A 78 -9.67 -5.59 -9.00
CA TYR A 78 -8.26 -5.34 -9.26
C TYR A 78 -7.44 -5.79 -8.06
N SER A 79 -6.14 -5.99 -8.22
CA SER A 79 -5.22 -6.28 -7.14
C SER A 79 -4.10 -5.26 -7.01
N ILE A 80 -3.54 -5.20 -5.82
CA ILE A 80 -2.32 -4.46 -5.50
C ILE A 80 -1.43 -5.39 -4.69
N ARG A 81 -0.16 -5.46 -5.05
CA ARG A 81 0.82 -6.25 -4.31
C ARG A 81 1.41 -5.41 -3.19
N PHE A 82 1.39 -5.92 -1.97
CA PHE A 82 1.98 -5.31 -0.79
C PHE A 82 3.23 -6.08 -0.38
N THR A 83 4.27 -5.36 0.00
CA THR A 83 5.56 -5.95 0.40
C THR A 83 6.16 -5.19 1.58
N PRO A 84 6.99 -5.82 2.44
CA PRO A 84 7.81 -5.11 3.40
C PRO A 84 8.69 -4.05 2.71
N ARG A 85 8.76 -2.84 3.27
CA ARG A 85 9.64 -1.79 2.76
C ARG A 85 11.09 -2.21 2.92
N LYS A 86 11.88 -1.98 1.88
CA LYS A 86 13.34 -2.11 1.97
C LYS A 86 13.89 -0.85 2.64
N PRO A 87 15.02 -0.93 3.36
CA PRO A 87 15.67 0.27 3.92
C PRO A 87 16.01 1.34 2.87
N SER A 88 16.16 0.94 1.60
CA SER A 88 16.42 1.84 0.47
C SER A 88 15.15 2.36 -0.22
N SER A 89 13.95 2.03 0.26
CA SER A 89 12.69 2.46 -0.35
C SER A 89 12.54 3.98 -0.29
N ILE A 90 12.11 4.57 -1.40
CA ILE A 90 11.74 5.98 -1.49
C ILE A 90 10.41 6.19 -0.77
N TRP A 91 10.27 7.34 -0.10
CA TRP A 91 9.05 7.75 0.57
C TRP A 91 8.43 8.93 -0.18
N SER A 92 7.19 8.77 -0.64
CA SER A 92 6.39 9.86 -1.21
C SER A 92 5.96 10.84 -0.12
N ALA A 93 5.71 12.10 -0.49
CA ALA A 93 5.19 13.10 0.43
C ALA A 93 3.86 12.64 1.07
N VAL A 94 3.00 12.00 0.28
CA VAL A 94 1.73 11.42 0.77
C VAL A 94 1.95 10.36 1.86
N ASN A 95 2.90 9.44 1.68
CA ASN A 95 3.17 8.40 2.67
C ASN A 95 3.83 8.98 3.93
N ILE A 96 4.62 10.05 3.82
CA ILE A 96 5.21 10.74 4.97
C ILE A 96 4.11 11.43 5.78
N ALA A 97 3.22 12.17 5.13
CA ALA A 97 2.09 12.81 5.80
C ALA A 97 1.18 11.78 6.51
N LYS A 98 0.90 10.64 5.85
CA LYS A 98 0.15 9.53 6.46
C LYS A 98 0.87 8.97 7.68
N MET A 99 2.18 8.74 7.60
CA MET A 99 2.96 8.28 8.75
C MET A 99 2.83 9.22 9.95
N GLU A 100 2.95 10.53 9.74
CA GLU A 100 2.82 11.54 10.79
C GLU A 100 1.43 11.48 11.46
N GLN A 101 0.36 11.39 10.66
CA GLN A 101 -0.99 11.25 11.20
C GLN A 101 -1.19 9.94 11.97
N LEU A 102 -0.65 8.82 11.46
CA LEU A 102 -0.75 7.51 12.12
C LEU A 102 0.06 7.45 13.41
N GLN A 103 1.21 8.15 13.46
CA GLN A 103 2.00 8.33 14.68
C GLN A 103 1.23 9.14 15.72
N ALA A 104 0.66 10.29 15.33
CA ALA A 104 -0.16 11.12 16.21
C ALA A 104 -1.38 10.36 16.76
N ALA A 105 -1.97 9.47 15.95
CA ALA A 105 -3.08 8.62 16.35
C ALA A 105 -2.67 7.37 17.16
N GLY A 106 -1.38 7.16 17.43
CA GLY A 106 -0.89 5.98 18.19
C GLY A 106 -1.10 4.63 17.49
N ARG A 107 -1.29 4.63 16.16
CA ARG A 107 -1.62 3.41 15.39
C ARG A 107 -0.40 2.63 14.90
N MET A 108 0.77 3.25 14.97
CA MET A 108 2.01 2.68 14.45
C MET A 108 2.48 1.45 15.23
N MET A 109 2.97 0.44 14.52
CA MET A 109 3.66 -0.70 15.12
C MET A 109 5.18 -0.48 15.08
N PRO A 110 5.96 -1.19 15.93
CA PRO A 110 7.42 -1.06 15.94
C PRO A 110 8.08 -1.23 14.56
N ALA A 111 7.58 -2.17 13.75
CA ALA A 111 8.08 -2.40 12.39
C ALA A 111 7.87 -1.19 11.46
N GLY A 112 6.72 -0.52 11.55
CA GLY A 112 6.44 0.69 10.78
C GLY A 112 7.33 1.86 11.18
N LEU A 113 7.54 2.05 12.49
CA LEU A 113 8.45 3.08 13.00
C LEU A 113 9.90 2.82 12.56
N ALA A 114 10.37 1.57 12.64
CA ALA A 114 11.69 1.18 12.19
C ALA A 114 11.87 1.45 10.69
N ALA A 115 10.92 1.02 9.85
CA ALA A 115 10.94 1.29 8.41
C ALA A 115 11.02 2.80 8.11
N PHE A 116 10.31 3.63 8.87
CA PHE A 116 10.31 5.07 8.71
C PHE A 116 11.60 5.75 9.18
N SER A 117 12.27 5.23 10.21
CA SER A 117 13.57 5.74 10.67
C SER A 117 14.69 5.52 9.65
N HIS A 118 14.58 4.52 8.78
CA HIS A 118 15.56 4.27 7.73
C HIS A 118 15.45 5.22 6.53
N ARG A 119 14.40 6.07 6.47
CA ARG A 119 14.22 7.02 5.37
C ARG A 119 15.40 7.99 5.30
N LYS A 120 15.86 8.28 4.09
CA LYS A 120 16.84 9.34 3.83
C LYS A 120 16.10 10.59 3.38
N ALA A 121 16.24 11.71 4.10
CA ALA A 121 15.53 12.95 3.82
C ALA A 121 15.74 13.43 2.37
N GLY A 122 16.98 13.38 1.85
CA GLY A 122 17.30 13.75 0.46
C GLY A 122 16.83 12.77 -0.62
N LYS A 123 16.09 11.71 -0.27
CA LYS A 123 15.44 10.78 -1.21
C LYS A 123 13.92 10.67 -0.98
N SER A 124 13.35 11.65 -0.29
CA SER A 124 11.92 11.72 0.01
C SER A 124 11.25 12.74 -0.93
N ALA A 125 10.00 12.48 -1.33
CA ALA A 125 9.23 13.33 -2.24
C ALA A 125 9.80 13.49 -3.68
N ILE A 126 10.50 12.47 -4.20
CA ILE A 126 11.14 12.50 -5.53
C ILE A 126 10.23 11.93 -6.64
N TYR A 127 9.01 11.49 -6.32
CA TYR A 127 8.13 10.93 -7.36
C TYR A 127 7.69 12.02 -8.33
N SER A 128 7.92 11.83 -9.63
CA SER A 128 7.55 12.80 -10.68
C SER A 128 6.06 13.14 -10.73
N HIS A 129 5.18 12.32 -10.15
CA HIS A 129 3.75 12.64 -10.01
C HIS A 129 3.46 13.68 -8.90
N GLU A 130 4.43 14.01 -8.04
CA GLU A 130 4.32 15.03 -7.00
C GLU A 130 4.80 16.42 -7.47
N GLN A 131 5.35 16.53 -8.69
CA GLN A 131 5.51 17.80 -9.39
C GLN A 131 4.20 18.13 -10.12
N ALA A 132 3.38 18.97 -9.48
CA ALA A 132 2.21 19.69 -10.00
C ALA A 132 1.58 19.12 -11.29
N ALA A 133 0.75 18.10 -11.12
CA ALA A 133 -0.46 17.95 -11.92
C ALA A 133 -1.57 17.56 -10.94
N ALA A 134 -2.34 18.55 -10.49
CA ALA A 134 -3.66 18.28 -9.94
C ALA A 134 -4.40 17.43 -10.98
N ALA A 135 -4.61 16.15 -10.68
CA ALA A 135 -5.47 15.30 -11.48
C ALA A 135 -6.90 15.77 -11.25
N GLU A 136 -7.29 16.83 -11.96
CA GLU A 136 -8.69 17.14 -12.18
C GLU A 136 -9.31 15.94 -12.90
N LEU A 137 -10.09 15.16 -12.16
CA LEU A 137 -10.98 14.17 -12.73
C LEU A 137 -12.08 14.96 -13.48
N PRO A 138 -12.25 14.80 -14.81
CA PRO A 138 -13.36 15.46 -15.49
C PRO A 138 -14.68 14.92 -14.93
N ALA A 139 -15.59 15.83 -14.62
CA ALA A 139 -16.91 15.53 -14.09
C ALA A 139 -17.65 14.52 -14.99
N PRO A 140 -18.43 13.60 -14.42
CA PRO A 140 -19.16 12.61 -15.21
C PRO A 140 -20.21 13.31 -16.09
N GLN A 141 -20.02 13.25 -17.40
CA GLN A 141 -21.05 13.63 -18.37
C GLN A 141 -22.10 12.53 -18.42
N LEU A 142 -23.22 12.78 -17.77
CA LEU A 142 -24.47 12.04 -17.93
C LEU A 142 -25.05 12.31 -19.32
N ARG A 143 -25.20 11.28 -20.14
CA ARG A 143 -26.28 11.12 -21.12
C ARG A 143 -26.63 9.64 -21.24
#